data_AF-A0A1G4R0X5-F1
#
_entry.id   AF-A0A1G4R0X5-F1
#
_cell.length_a   1.000
_cell.length_b   1.000
_cell.length_c   1.000
_cell.angle_alpha   90.00
_cell.angle_beta   90.00
_cell.angle_gamma   90.00
#
_symmetry.space_group_name_H-M   'P 1'
#
loop_
_entity.id
_entity.type
_entity.pdbx_description
1 polymer ?
#
loop_
_entity_poly.entity_id
_entity_poly.type
_entity_poly.pdbx_seq_one_letter_code
_entity_poly.pdbx_strand_id
1 'polypeptide(L)'
;MKMSKVVVKILVPVVCTALLTGCYRTGNPRVWELPSDPVSYETETCAGEDPDLKKITVGEREYMIFGSVKDHMYDDFVDQCLGYIGDDTNMRIYTVNDDRQMNYLITRNVEENKDKVRFWRASDTAGMNIDTPYYIVPLGYDVWSDSGIFSDRACVHIRIDCTADDIASLTVNYSINGESGSMTSGGPLERRGNHTFDLGITDKTSGAFKGDKFPVRADFIVTTEKGNEFIVRGGIDEEAKLDYYLEYVLSGSARDGYRLTPY
;
A
#
# COMPACT_ATOMS: atom_id res chain seq x y z
N MET A 1 8.90 40.52 62.57
CA MET A 1 7.69 41.30 62.24
C MET A 1 7.78 41.71 60.77
N LYS A 2 6.65 41.65 60.05
CA LYS A 2 6.40 41.97 58.62
C LYS A 2 6.63 40.87 57.57
N MET A 3 5.53 40.12 57.42
CA MET A 3 4.75 39.86 56.20
C MET A 3 5.39 39.11 55.03
N SER A 4 4.88 37.90 54.88
CA SER A 4 4.87 37.02 53.73
C SER A 4 4.35 37.70 52.46
N LYS A 5 4.95 37.32 51.32
CA LYS A 5 4.26 37.31 50.02
C LYS A 5 4.25 35.87 49.51
N VAL A 6 3.08 35.26 49.61
CA VAL A 6 2.75 33.99 48.96
C VAL A 6 2.58 34.30 47.47
N VAL A 7 3.47 33.77 46.64
CA VAL A 7 3.30 33.80 45.18
C VAL A 7 2.54 32.56 44.79
N VAL A 8 1.22 32.72 44.61
CA VAL A 8 0.35 31.71 43.99
C VAL A 8 0.66 31.71 42.50
N LYS A 9 1.40 30.70 42.02
CA LYS A 9 1.47 30.42 40.58
C LYS A 9 0.29 29.51 40.22
N ILE A 10 -0.69 30.11 39.57
CA ILE A 10 -1.89 29.47 39.06
C ILE A 10 -1.48 28.41 38.03
N LEU A 11 -1.84 27.16 38.33
CA LEU A 11 -1.83 26.02 37.43
C LEU A 11 -2.85 26.33 36.31
N VAL A 12 -2.42 26.45 35.06
CA VAL A 12 -3.32 26.52 33.91
C VAL A 12 -3.41 25.10 33.33
N PRO A 13 -4.54 24.39 33.46
CA PRO A 13 -4.74 23.14 32.76
C PRO A 13 -5.15 23.50 31.32
N VAL A 14 -4.23 23.35 30.37
CA VAL A 14 -4.57 23.36 28.94
C VAL A 14 -5.24 22.03 28.63
N VAL A 15 -6.57 22.05 28.67
CA VAL A 15 -7.46 20.97 28.23
C VAL A 15 -7.97 21.34 26.82
N CYS A 16 -8.10 20.30 25.98
CA CYS A 16 -8.72 20.28 24.65
C CYS A 16 -7.84 20.63 23.44
N THR A 17 -7.10 19.64 22.96
CA THR A 17 -7.23 19.24 21.55
C THR A 17 -7.58 17.76 21.50
N ALA A 18 -8.90 17.51 21.47
CA ALA A 18 -9.48 16.22 21.22
C ALA A 18 -9.14 15.75 19.79
N LEU A 19 -8.73 14.49 19.71
CA LEU A 19 -9.19 13.52 18.71
C LEU A 19 -9.19 14.00 17.25
N LEU A 20 -8.03 13.91 16.60
CA LEU A 20 -7.99 13.53 15.19
C LEU A 20 -8.16 12.00 15.08
N THR A 21 -9.27 11.46 15.60
CA THR A 21 -9.87 10.27 15.01
C THR A 21 -10.71 10.77 13.85
N GLY A 22 -10.01 11.16 12.78
CA GLY A 22 -10.62 11.48 11.50
C GLY A 22 -11.33 10.23 11.01
N CYS A 23 -12.64 10.34 10.84
CA CYS A 23 -13.49 9.34 10.23
C CYS A 23 -12.85 8.92 8.90
N TYR A 24 -12.44 7.66 8.76
CA TYR A 24 -12.20 7.06 7.45
C TYR A 24 -13.54 7.04 6.74
N ARG A 25 -13.82 8.11 6.00
CA ARG A 25 -15.02 8.29 5.22
C ARG A 25 -14.99 7.22 4.13
N THR A 26 -15.82 6.21 4.31
CA THR A 26 -16.28 5.34 3.24
C THR A 26 -17.00 6.21 2.21
N GLY A 27 -16.33 6.41 1.07
CA GLY A 27 -16.82 7.23 -0.02
C GLY A 27 -15.63 7.83 -0.75
N ASN A 28 -15.06 7.03 -1.66
CA ASN A 28 -13.92 7.38 -2.50
C ASN A 28 -14.17 8.78 -3.13
N PRO A 29 -13.58 9.88 -2.63
CA PRO A 29 -13.52 11.10 -3.44
C PRO A 29 -12.75 10.72 -4.70
N ARG A 30 -13.14 11.21 -5.87
CA ARG A 30 -12.55 10.74 -7.13
C ARG A 30 -11.02 10.87 -6.98
N VAL A 31 -10.31 9.74 -6.90
CA VAL A 31 -8.90 9.65 -6.48
C VAL A 31 -8.00 10.63 -7.25
N TRP A 32 -8.46 10.99 -8.45
CA TRP A 32 -7.80 11.87 -9.37
C TRP A 32 -8.03 13.37 -9.11
N GLU A 33 -9.07 13.80 -8.39
CA GLU A 33 -9.43 15.21 -8.20
C GLU A 33 -8.42 16.00 -7.36
N LEU A 34 -8.25 17.28 -7.72
CA LEU A 34 -7.49 18.22 -6.92
C LEU A 34 -8.14 18.40 -5.54
N PRO A 35 -7.36 18.61 -4.47
CA PRO A 35 -7.92 18.99 -3.18
C PRO A 35 -8.58 20.38 -3.26
N SER A 36 -9.40 20.71 -2.27
CA SER A 36 -10.15 21.97 -2.23
C SER A 36 -9.27 23.23 -2.18
N ASP A 37 -8.02 23.08 -1.74
CA ASP A 37 -6.99 24.12 -1.70
C ASP A 37 -5.68 23.53 -2.28
N PRO A 38 -5.54 23.48 -3.61
CA PRO A 38 -4.44 22.78 -4.25
C PRO A 38 -3.14 23.58 -4.17
N VAL A 39 -2.07 22.90 -3.80
CA VAL A 39 -0.72 23.45 -3.79
C VAL A 39 -0.09 23.24 -5.17
N SER A 40 0.56 24.28 -5.71
CA SER A 40 1.46 24.12 -6.85
C SER A 40 2.87 23.82 -6.34
N TYR A 41 3.54 22.86 -6.98
CA TYR A 41 4.90 22.48 -6.69
C TYR A 41 5.80 22.78 -7.89
N GLU A 42 6.97 23.30 -7.61
CA GLU A 42 8.00 23.53 -8.63
C GLU A 42 8.96 22.34 -8.71
N THR A 43 9.47 22.09 -9.91
CA THR A 43 10.54 21.10 -10.14
C THR A 43 11.82 21.78 -10.54
N GLU A 44 12.94 21.29 -10.04
CA GLU A 44 14.27 21.77 -10.37
C GLU A 44 15.07 20.65 -11.05
N THR A 45 15.87 20.96 -12.05
CA THR A 45 16.84 20.00 -12.60
C THR A 45 18.01 19.85 -11.63
N CYS A 46 18.44 18.61 -11.38
CA CYS A 46 19.60 18.35 -10.54
C CYS A 46 20.87 18.83 -11.26
N ALA A 47 21.60 19.78 -10.65
CA ALA A 47 22.75 20.40 -11.28
C ALA A 47 23.92 19.40 -11.44
N GLY A 48 24.44 19.26 -12.66
CA GLY A 48 25.57 18.37 -12.97
C GLY A 48 25.18 16.90 -13.19
N GLU A 49 23.88 16.60 -13.16
CA GLU A 49 23.32 15.27 -13.41
C GLU A 49 22.62 15.21 -14.79
N ASP A 50 22.04 14.05 -15.10
CA ASP A 50 21.15 13.84 -16.26
C ASP A 50 20.07 14.96 -16.32
N PRO A 51 19.86 15.63 -17.47
CA PRO A 51 18.84 16.68 -17.60
C PRO A 51 17.41 16.21 -17.31
N ASP A 52 17.14 14.90 -17.42
CA ASP A 52 15.87 14.29 -17.08
C ASP A 52 15.73 13.97 -15.58
N LEU A 53 16.82 14.07 -14.81
CA LEU A 53 16.79 13.98 -13.35
C LEU A 53 16.33 15.30 -12.74
N LYS A 54 15.09 15.28 -12.24
CA LYS A 54 14.48 16.41 -11.54
C LYS A 54 14.30 16.09 -10.07
N LYS A 55 14.18 17.16 -9.28
CA LYS A 55 13.79 17.13 -7.89
C LYS A 55 12.57 18.01 -7.63
N ILE A 56 11.84 17.68 -6.58
CA ILE A 56 10.64 18.38 -6.12
C ILE A 56 10.63 18.39 -4.59
N THR A 57 10.21 19.50 -4.01
CA THR A 57 10.09 19.63 -2.55
C THR A 57 8.62 19.63 -2.17
N VAL A 58 8.22 18.65 -1.34
CA VAL A 58 6.85 18.51 -0.83
C VAL A 58 6.90 18.58 0.69
N GLY A 59 6.34 19.66 1.25
CA GLY A 59 6.53 19.97 2.66
C GLY A 59 7.99 20.27 2.96
N GLU A 60 8.60 19.53 3.89
CA GLU A 60 10.00 19.66 4.27
C GLU A 60 10.91 18.59 3.62
N ARG A 61 10.35 17.74 2.75
CA ARG A 61 11.08 16.60 2.17
C ARG A 61 11.28 16.77 0.67
N GLU A 62 12.50 16.47 0.23
CA GLU A 62 12.88 16.50 -1.18
C GLU A 62 12.73 15.10 -1.78
N TYR A 63 12.24 15.06 -3.01
CA TYR A 63 12.07 13.84 -3.80
C TYR A 63 12.75 14.03 -5.16
N MET A 64 13.36 12.97 -5.67
CA MET A 64 13.97 12.93 -7.00
C MET A 64 13.29 11.87 -7.87
N ILE A 65 13.30 12.08 -9.18
CA ILE A 65 12.75 11.10 -10.12
C ILE A 65 13.49 9.77 -9.94
N PHE A 66 12.72 8.69 -9.77
CA PHE A 66 13.24 7.36 -9.51
C PHE A 66 12.78 6.35 -10.55
N GLY A 67 11.48 6.30 -10.82
CA GLY A 67 10.89 5.16 -11.50
C GLY A 67 9.72 5.49 -12.41
N SER A 68 9.25 4.44 -13.06
CA SER A 68 8.04 4.42 -13.88
C SER A 68 7.16 3.25 -13.45
N VAL A 69 5.93 3.21 -13.96
CA VAL A 69 5.04 2.07 -13.73
C VAL A 69 5.50 0.86 -14.54
N LYS A 70 5.53 -0.32 -13.93
CA LYS A 70 5.96 -1.57 -14.58
C LYS A 70 5.11 -1.95 -15.79
N ASP A 71 3.79 -1.92 -15.59
CA ASP A 71 2.81 -2.33 -16.59
C ASP A 71 1.70 -1.26 -16.70
N HIS A 72 0.78 -1.27 -15.74
CA HIS A 72 -0.41 -0.43 -15.75
C HIS A 72 -0.59 0.30 -14.42
N MET A 73 -1.04 1.55 -14.51
CA MET A 73 -1.44 2.31 -13.34
C MET A 73 -2.88 1.97 -12.97
N TYR A 74 -3.07 1.38 -11.79
CA TYR A 74 -4.38 1.16 -11.20
C TYR A 74 -4.72 2.27 -10.21
N ASP A 75 -6.01 2.51 -10.01
CA ASP A 75 -6.52 3.59 -9.15
C ASP A 75 -6.18 3.35 -7.67
N ASP A 76 -5.95 2.10 -7.26
CA ASP A 76 -5.60 1.69 -5.90
C ASP A 76 -4.13 1.92 -5.51
N PHE A 77 -3.27 2.23 -6.47
CA PHE A 77 -1.88 2.64 -6.21
C PHE A 77 -1.80 4.05 -5.62
N VAL A 78 -2.83 4.84 -5.84
CA VAL A 78 -2.94 6.24 -5.42
C VAL A 78 -3.76 6.34 -4.15
N ASP A 79 -3.29 7.13 -3.19
CA ASP A 79 -4.04 7.43 -1.97
C ASP A 79 -4.62 8.85 -2.00
N GLN A 80 -3.77 9.88 -1.96
CA GLN A 80 -4.23 11.27 -1.87
C GLN A 80 -3.57 12.17 -2.92
N CYS A 81 -4.37 13.04 -3.57
CA CYS A 81 -3.85 14.14 -4.38
C CYS A 81 -3.32 15.26 -3.48
N LEU A 82 -2.06 15.63 -3.68
CA LEU A 82 -1.38 16.71 -2.96
C LEU A 82 -1.51 18.05 -3.67
N GLY A 83 -1.64 18.04 -5.00
CA GLY A 83 -1.66 19.25 -5.81
C GLY A 83 -1.20 19.00 -7.24
N TYR A 84 -0.52 19.98 -7.83
CA TYR A 84 -0.09 19.97 -9.24
C TYR A 84 1.31 20.57 -9.43
N ILE A 85 1.90 20.41 -10.61
CA ILE A 85 3.25 20.88 -10.93
C ILE A 85 3.20 22.16 -11.77
N GLY A 86 3.91 23.21 -11.31
CA GLY A 86 4.03 24.49 -12.00
C GLY A 86 2.68 25.13 -12.30
N ASP A 87 2.47 25.53 -13.55
CA ASP A 87 1.21 26.09 -14.03
C ASP A 87 0.25 25.04 -14.65
N ASP A 88 0.65 23.75 -14.69
CA ASP A 88 -0.15 22.68 -15.31
C ASP A 88 -0.97 21.91 -14.27
N THR A 89 -2.22 22.33 -14.08
CA THR A 89 -3.17 21.67 -13.16
C THR A 89 -3.56 20.24 -13.54
N ASN A 90 -3.20 19.80 -14.75
CA ASN A 90 -3.41 18.42 -15.19
C ASN A 90 -2.24 17.52 -14.79
N MET A 91 -1.04 18.08 -14.58
CA MET A 91 0.10 17.35 -14.05
C MET A 91 0.03 17.30 -12.52
N ARG A 92 -0.62 16.25 -12.01
CA ARG A 92 -0.97 16.12 -10.60
C ARG A 92 0.03 15.27 -9.83
N ILE A 93 0.14 15.54 -8.53
CA ILE A 93 1.01 14.82 -7.60
C ILE A 93 0.16 14.08 -6.58
N TYR A 94 0.54 12.85 -6.28
CA TYR A 94 -0.16 11.99 -5.35
C TYR A 94 0.78 11.24 -4.41
N THR A 95 0.24 10.85 -3.26
CA THR A 95 0.84 9.83 -2.39
C THR A 95 0.58 8.42 -2.91
N VAL A 96 1.47 7.50 -2.55
CA VAL A 96 1.35 6.07 -2.87
C VAL A 96 0.64 5.35 -1.72
N ASN A 97 -0.39 4.56 -2.04
CA ASN A 97 -1.21 3.88 -1.03
C ASN A 97 -0.45 2.84 -0.19
N ASP A 98 0.47 2.10 -0.82
CA ASP A 98 1.25 1.06 -0.14
C ASP A 98 2.51 1.58 0.59
N ASP A 99 2.71 2.90 0.62
CA ASP A 99 3.89 3.54 1.20
C ASP A 99 3.56 4.45 2.39
N ARG A 100 3.49 3.85 3.56
CA ARG A 100 3.19 4.55 4.82
C ARG A 100 4.27 5.54 5.27
N GLN A 101 5.49 5.42 4.74
CA GLN A 101 6.60 6.30 5.10
C GLN A 101 6.70 7.50 4.15
N MET A 102 5.83 7.59 3.14
CA MET A 102 5.85 8.64 2.12
C MET A 102 7.25 8.78 1.49
N ASN A 103 7.91 7.66 1.26
CA ASN A 103 9.16 7.57 0.52
C ASN A 103 8.95 7.78 -0.99
N TYR A 104 7.72 7.61 -1.49
CA TYR A 104 7.37 7.71 -2.89
C TYR A 104 6.21 8.66 -3.14
N LEU A 105 6.31 9.39 -4.25
CA LEU A 105 5.24 10.19 -4.81
C LEU A 105 4.98 9.76 -6.25
N ILE A 106 3.74 9.94 -6.70
CA ILE A 106 3.32 9.69 -8.07
C ILE A 106 3.08 11.03 -8.74
N THR A 107 3.55 11.18 -9.97
CA THR A 107 3.10 12.26 -10.85
C THR A 107 2.48 11.70 -12.10
N ARG A 108 1.36 12.32 -12.52
CA ARG A 108 0.60 11.88 -13.69
C ARG A 108 -0.14 13.07 -14.31
N ASN A 109 -0.14 13.12 -15.64
CA ASN A 109 -1.09 13.94 -16.36
C ASN A 109 -2.47 13.24 -16.42
N VAL A 110 -3.53 13.89 -15.95
CA VAL A 110 -4.87 13.29 -15.90
C VAL A 110 -5.66 13.35 -17.21
N GLU A 111 -5.23 14.18 -18.17
CA GLU A 111 -5.86 14.31 -19.49
C GLU A 111 -5.16 13.45 -20.56
N GLU A 112 -3.89 13.13 -20.37
CA GLU A 112 -3.10 12.32 -21.29
C GLU A 112 -3.15 10.82 -20.96
N ASN A 113 -2.80 10.00 -21.96
CA ASN A 113 -2.69 8.54 -21.82
C ASN A 113 -1.70 8.16 -20.70
N LYS A 114 -1.92 6.95 -20.14
CA LYS A 114 -1.30 6.39 -18.93
C LYS A 114 0.23 6.29 -18.93
N ASP A 115 0.90 6.60 -20.04
CA ASP A 115 2.33 6.36 -20.27
C ASP A 115 3.28 7.39 -19.63
N LYS A 116 2.74 8.45 -19.01
CA LYS A 116 3.54 9.52 -18.37
C LYS A 116 3.51 9.47 -16.84
N VAL A 117 3.21 8.32 -16.26
CA VAL A 117 3.36 8.14 -14.81
C VAL A 117 4.84 8.12 -14.45
N ARG A 118 5.22 8.92 -13.45
CA ARG A 118 6.57 8.91 -12.86
C ARG A 118 6.46 8.78 -11.35
N PHE A 119 7.34 7.93 -10.82
CA PHE A 119 7.55 7.79 -9.39
C PHE A 119 8.76 8.61 -8.97
N TRP A 120 8.56 9.41 -7.93
CA TRP A 120 9.62 10.16 -7.27
C TRP A 120 9.93 9.46 -5.96
N ARG A 121 11.21 9.32 -5.62
CA ARG A 121 11.67 8.72 -4.37
C ARG A 121 12.32 9.80 -3.52
N ALA A 122 12.07 9.76 -2.22
CA ALA A 122 12.62 10.72 -1.28
C ALA A 122 14.16 10.68 -1.30
N SER A 123 14.78 11.85 -1.49
CA SER A 123 16.23 11.99 -1.72
C SER A 123 17.06 11.46 -0.54
N ASP A 124 16.54 11.57 0.68
CA ASP A 124 17.16 11.10 1.92
C ASP A 124 17.26 9.57 2.03
N THR A 125 16.64 8.84 1.11
CA THR A 125 16.73 7.37 1.02
C THR A 125 17.74 6.88 -0.02
N ALA A 126 18.50 7.78 -0.65
CA ALA A 126 19.55 7.40 -1.59
C ALA A 126 20.64 6.56 -0.89
N GLY A 127 21.07 5.47 -1.54
CA GLY A 127 22.00 4.49 -0.99
C GLY A 127 21.40 3.60 0.10
N MET A 128 20.10 3.72 0.37
CA MET A 128 19.39 2.88 1.34
C MET A 128 18.59 1.79 0.65
N ASN A 129 18.51 0.67 1.35
CA ASN A 129 17.63 -0.45 1.05
C ASN A 129 16.25 -0.16 1.65
N ILE A 130 15.29 0.29 0.83
CA ILE A 130 13.94 0.59 1.28
C ILE A 130 12.90 -0.24 0.53
N ASP A 131 11.78 -0.46 1.21
CA ASP A 131 10.59 -1.08 0.66
C ASP A 131 10.08 -0.27 -0.53
N THR A 132 9.98 -0.91 -1.69
CA THR A 132 9.55 -0.29 -2.95
C THR A 132 8.33 -1.03 -3.45
N PRO A 133 7.20 -0.37 -3.73
CA PRO A 133 6.04 -1.07 -4.28
C PRO A 133 6.37 -1.82 -5.59
N TYR A 134 5.85 -3.04 -5.72
CA TYR A 134 6.18 -3.98 -6.81
C TYR A 134 5.91 -3.46 -8.23
N TYR A 135 5.03 -2.46 -8.35
CA TYR A 135 4.64 -1.81 -9.60
C TYR A 135 5.58 -0.67 -10.00
N ILE A 136 6.60 -0.33 -9.20
CA ILE A 136 7.59 0.69 -9.51
C ILE A 136 8.83 0.04 -10.11
N VAL A 137 9.19 0.46 -11.33
CA VAL A 137 10.44 0.06 -11.99
C VAL A 137 11.38 1.25 -12.03
N PRO A 138 12.63 1.13 -11.52
CA PRO A 138 13.59 2.22 -11.58
C PRO A 138 13.98 2.57 -13.02
N LEU A 139 14.27 3.84 -13.24
CA LEU A 139 14.75 4.36 -14.52
C LEU A 139 16.26 4.23 -14.70
N GLY A 140 17.00 3.82 -13.67
CA GLY A 140 18.43 3.52 -13.74
C GLY A 140 19.36 4.73 -13.60
N TYR A 141 18.91 5.84 -13.01
CA TYR A 141 19.79 6.97 -12.71
C TYR A 141 20.87 6.60 -11.69
N ASP A 142 22.10 7.05 -11.92
CA ASP A 142 23.28 6.71 -11.11
C ASP A 142 23.14 7.08 -9.63
N VAL A 143 22.43 8.17 -9.31
CA VAL A 143 22.13 8.56 -7.91
C VAL A 143 21.42 7.44 -7.11
N TRP A 144 20.76 6.51 -7.81
CA TRP A 144 20.07 5.37 -7.23
C TRP A 144 20.82 4.05 -7.39
N SER A 145 22.04 4.02 -7.96
CA SER A 145 22.76 2.78 -8.28
C SER A 145 22.98 1.87 -7.07
N ASP A 146 23.24 2.46 -5.91
CA ASP A 146 23.48 1.75 -4.65
C ASP A 146 22.20 1.59 -3.82
N SER A 147 21.07 2.07 -4.34
CA SER A 147 19.78 1.98 -3.67
C SER A 147 19.12 0.66 -4.05
N GLY A 148 19.21 -0.33 -3.16
CA GLY A 148 18.49 -1.59 -3.35
C GLY A 148 16.99 -1.35 -3.48
N ILE A 149 16.38 -2.01 -4.46
CA ILE A 149 14.93 -2.06 -4.65
C ILE A 149 14.45 -3.34 -3.99
N PHE A 150 13.66 -3.20 -2.93
CA PHE A 150 12.90 -4.32 -2.39
C PHE A 150 11.50 -4.15 -2.94
N SER A 151 11.30 -4.57 -4.20
CA SER A 151 9.98 -4.58 -4.85
C SER A 151 8.99 -5.49 -4.11
N ASP A 152 9.56 -6.38 -3.31
CA ASP A 152 8.89 -7.47 -2.67
C ASP A 152 9.20 -7.28 -1.18
N ARG A 153 8.22 -6.80 -0.40
CA ARG A 153 8.17 -7.31 0.97
C ARG A 153 8.11 -8.81 0.80
N ALA A 154 9.18 -9.49 1.19
CA ALA A 154 9.23 -10.93 1.14
C ALA A 154 7.92 -11.44 1.75
N CYS A 155 7.10 -12.09 0.94
CA CYS A 155 5.73 -12.39 1.29
C CYS A 155 5.45 -13.85 1.02
N VAL A 156 4.45 -14.36 1.72
CA VAL A 156 3.87 -15.65 1.36
C VAL A 156 2.80 -15.37 0.33
N HIS A 157 2.95 -15.97 -0.84
CA HIS A 157 1.93 -15.91 -1.87
C HIS A 157 0.97 -17.08 -1.70
N ILE A 158 -0.33 -16.78 -1.68
CA ILE A 158 -1.38 -17.79 -1.76
C ILE A 158 -2.12 -17.55 -3.07
N ARG A 159 -2.11 -18.53 -3.96
CA ARG A 159 -2.90 -18.52 -5.19
C ARG A 159 -4.08 -19.45 -5.01
N ILE A 160 -5.27 -18.94 -5.31
CA ILE A 160 -6.52 -19.68 -5.18
C ILE A 160 -7.25 -19.66 -6.53
N ASP A 161 -7.32 -20.82 -7.17
CA ASP A 161 -8.15 -21.03 -8.34
C ASP A 161 -9.59 -21.35 -7.91
N CYS A 162 -10.48 -20.40 -8.16
CA CYS A 162 -11.89 -20.42 -7.87
C CYS A 162 -12.71 -21.01 -9.02
N THR A 163 -13.26 -22.20 -8.79
CA THR A 163 -14.23 -22.84 -9.68
C THR A 163 -15.68 -22.55 -9.30
N ALA A 164 -15.91 -21.92 -8.14
CA ALA A 164 -17.24 -21.48 -7.71
C ALA A 164 -17.67 -20.21 -8.48
N ASP A 165 -18.95 -20.11 -8.82
CA ASP A 165 -19.50 -19.08 -9.69
C ASP A 165 -20.32 -18.01 -8.95
N ASP A 166 -20.61 -18.22 -7.67
CA ASP A 166 -21.47 -17.35 -6.85
C ASP A 166 -20.70 -16.48 -5.82
N ILE A 167 -19.38 -16.38 -5.97
CA ILE A 167 -18.49 -15.68 -5.03
C ILE A 167 -18.32 -14.21 -5.42
N ALA A 168 -18.68 -13.31 -4.49
CA ALA A 168 -18.41 -11.88 -4.59
C ALA A 168 -17.08 -11.49 -3.96
N SER A 169 -16.78 -12.03 -2.78
CA SER A 169 -15.52 -11.75 -2.09
C SER A 169 -15.03 -12.92 -1.23
N LEU A 170 -13.74 -12.87 -0.88
CA LEU A 170 -13.03 -13.80 -0.03
C LEU A 170 -12.29 -13.03 1.06
N THR A 171 -12.57 -13.35 2.32
CA THR A 171 -11.82 -12.89 3.48
C THR A 171 -10.88 -13.99 3.96
N VAL A 172 -9.66 -13.62 4.32
CA VAL A 172 -8.61 -14.51 4.82
C VAL A 172 -8.17 -14.02 6.18
N ASN A 173 -8.34 -14.88 7.18
CA ASN A 173 -7.80 -14.69 8.52
C ASN A 173 -6.56 -15.57 8.63
N TYR A 174 -5.40 -14.97 8.84
CA TYR A 174 -4.14 -15.70 8.84
C TYR A 174 -3.39 -15.55 10.16
N SER A 175 -2.53 -16.51 10.45
CA SER A 175 -1.53 -16.46 11.51
C SER A 175 -0.19 -16.94 10.99
N ILE A 176 0.87 -16.15 11.20
CA ILE A 176 2.23 -16.49 10.81
C ILE A 176 3.13 -16.33 12.03
N ASN A 177 3.79 -17.41 12.45
CA ASN A 177 4.60 -17.44 13.67
C ASN A 177 3.88 -16.89 14.93
N GLY A 178 2.55 -17.05 15.01
CA GLY A 178 1.73 -16.59 16.14
C GLY A 178 1.21 -15.16 16.02
N GLU A 179 1.65 -14.39 15.02
CA GLU A 179 1.08 -13.08 14.69
C GLU A 179 -0.12 -13.25 13.78
N SER A 180 -1.24 -12.59 14.09
CA SER A 180 -2.50 -12.77 13.37
C SER A 180 -2.90 -11.54 12.58
N GLY A 181 -3.54 -11.75 11.43
CA GLY A 181 -4.06 -10.69 10.58
C GLY A 181 -5.31 -11.11 9.81
N SER A 182 -5.93 -10.13 9.15
CA SER A 182 -7.11 -10.35 8.30
C SER A 182 -7.01 -9.50 7.04
N MET A 183 -7.45 -10.05 5.91
CA MET A 183 -7.47 -9.44 4.58
C MET A 183 -8.77 -9.81 3.86
N THR A 184 -9.35 -8.91 3.08
CA THR A 184 -10.57 -9.18 2.28
C THR A 184 -10.36 -8.79 0.82
N SER A 185 -10.89 -9.59 -0.11
CA SER A 185 -10.86 -9.30 -1.54
C SER A 185 -11.66 -8.04 -1.89
N GLY A 186 -11.11 -7.19 -2.75
CA GLY A 186 -11.58 -5.82 -2.98
C GLY A 186 -10.61 -4.75 -2.45
N GLY A 187 -9.47 -5.17 -1.87
CA GLY A 187 -8.24 -4.40 -1.64
C GLY A 187 -7.04 -5.14 -2.28
N PRO A 188 -5.91 -5.41 -1.56
CA PRO A 188 -4.65 -5.99 -2.09
C PRO A 188 -4.74 -7.47 -2.55
N LEU A 189 -5.92 -7.92 -2.94
CA LEU A 189 -6.20 -9.26 -3.45
C LEU A 189 -6.79 -9.05 -4.84
N GLU A 190 -5.94 -9.28 -5.85
CA GLU A 190 -6.28 -9.13 -7.25
C GLU A 190 -7.03 -10.38 -7.72
N ARG A 191 -8.25 -10.19 -8.25
CA ARG A 191 -8.90 -11.22 -9.06
C ARG A 191 -8.25 -11.20 -10.44
N ARG A 192 -7.43 -12.20 -10.76
CA ARG A 192 -6.81 -12.36 -12.08
C ARG A 192 -7.73 -13.18 -12.99
N GLY A 193 -8.34 -12.51 -13.97
CA GLY A 193 -9.34 -13.12 -14.85
C GLY A 193 -10.61 -13.53 -14.10
N ASN A 194 -11.32 -14.54 -14.60
CA ASN A 194 -12.60 -14.94 -14.01
C ASN A 194 -12.46 -15.89 -12.81
N HIS A 195 -11.27 -16.46 -12.57
CA HIS A 195 -11.14 -17.63 -11.71
C HIS A 195 -9.98 -17.63 -10.72
N THR A 196 -9.09 -16.65 -10.67
CA THR A 196 -7.93 -16.74 -9.74
C THR A 196 -7.90 -15.58 -8.77
N PHE A 197 -7.73 -15.88 -7.48
CA PHE A 197 -7.38 -14.90 -6.44
C PHE A 197 -5.89 -15.05 -6.10
N ASP A 198 -5.13 -13.96 -6.15
CA ASP A 198 -3.72 -13.93 -5.72
C ASP A 198 -3.62 -13.09 -4.44
N LEU A 199 -3.00 -13.64 -3.40
CA LEU A 199 -2.88 -13.03 -2.08
C LEU A 199 -1.42 -12.94 -1.67
N GLY A 200 -0.91 -11.72 -1.44
CA GLY A 200 0.38 -11.49 -0.81
C GLY A 200 0.23 -11.20 0.68
N ILE A 201 0.71 -12.09 1.56
CA ILE A 201 0.81 -11.80 3.00
C ILE A 201 2.21 -11.25 3.29
N THR A 202 2.30 -9.93 3.47
CA THR A 202 3.56 -9.24 3.78
C THR A 202 3.82 -9.18 5.29
N ASP A 203 5.09 -9.15 5.70
CA ASP A 203 5.44 -8.90 7.10
C ASP A 203 5.06 -7.46 7.47
N LYS A 204 4.05 -7.31 8.34
CA LYS A 204 3.62 -6.00 8.87
C LYS A 204 4.36 -5.62 10.14
N THR A 205 5.04 -6.57 10.78
CA THR A 205 5.68 -6.45 12.09
C THR A 205 7.05 -7.11 11.99
N SER A 206 8.07 -6.32 11.62
CA SER A 206 9.47 -6.74 11.46
C SER A 206 9.84 -7.96 12.33
N GLY A 207 9.78 -9.17 11.75
CA GLY A 207 10.10 -10.42 12.44
C GLY A 207 8.98 -11.45 12.54
N ALA A 208 7.88 -11.33 11.82
CA ALA A 208 6.93 -12.44 11.67
C ALA A 208 7.52 -13.55 10.77
N PHE A 209 8.40 -13.21 9.83
CA PHE A 209 9.05 -14.18 8.93
C PHE A 209 10.46 -14.53 9.43
N LYS A 210 10.55 -15.46 10.39
CA LYS A 210 11.82 -15.95 10.93
C LYS A 210 12.16 -17.34 10.39
N GLY A 211 13.39 -17.49 9.90
CA GLY A 211 13.91 -18.76 9.39
C GLY A 211 13.63 -19.00 7.91
N ASP A 212 14.23 -20.06 7.35
CA ASP A 212 14.08 -20.43 5.94
C ASP A 212 12.67 -20.94 5.59
N LYS A 213 11.96 -21.44 6.61
CA LYS A 213 10.55 -21.83 6.57
C LYS A 213 9.86 -21.44 7.87
N PHE A 214 8.57 -21.18 7.80
CA PHE A 214 7.77 -20.82 8.96
C PHE A 214 6.32 -21.31 8.82
N PRO A 215 5.65 -21.63 9.93
CA PRO A 215 4.25 -22.06 9.92
C PRO A 215 3.34 -20.91 9.49
N VAL A 216 2.47 -21.20 8.52
CA VAL A 216 1.39 -20.34 8.06
C VAL A 216 0.08 -21.06 8.30
N ARG A 217 -0.83 -20.37 8.98
CA ARG A 217 -2.23 -20.79 9.11
C ARG A 217 -3.13 -19.79 8.45
N ALA A 218 -4.12 -20.24 7.69
CA ALA A 218 -5.10 -19.37 7.08
C ALA A 218 -6.48 -20.02 7.01
N ASP A 219 -7.49 -19.31 7.49
CA ASP A 219 -8.90 -19.63 7.38
C ASP A 219 -9.58 -18.66 6.42
N PHE A 220 -10.58 -19.17 5.69
CA PHE A 220 -11.22 -18.43 4.61
C PHE A 220 -12.72 -18.30 4.83
N ILE A 221 -13.26 -17.11 4.51
CA ILE A 221 -14.68 -16.81 4.54
C ILE A 221 -15.07 -16.29 3.16
N VAL A 222 -16.02 -16.96 2.52
CA VAL A 222 -16.61 -16.54 1.24
C VAL A 222 -17.82 -15.67 1.52
N THR A 223 -17.91 -14.53 0.85
CA THR A 223 -19.16 -13.76 0.72
C THR A 223 -19.71 -13.96 -0.68
N THR A 224 -20.96 -14.40 -0.77
CA THR A 224 -21.64 -14.63 -2.05
C THR A 224 -22.13 -13.33 -2.68
N GLU A 225 -22.48 -13.35 -3.96
CA GLU A 225 -23.13 -12.21 -4.66
C GLU A 225 -24.42 -11.73 -3.98
N LYS A 226 -25.06 -12.60 -3.20
CA LYS A 226 -26.27 -12.27 -2.42
C LYS A 226 -25.96 -11.72 -1.03
N GLY A 227 -24.68 -11.53 -0.68
CA GLY A 227 -24.23 -11.00 0.59
C GLY A 227 -24.22 -12.02 1.75
N ASN A 228 -24.42 -13.31 1.48
CA ASN A 228 -24.33 -14.34 2.51
C ASN A 228 -22.87 -14.77 2.72
N GLU A 229 -22.47 -14.94 3.97
CA GLU A 229 -21.13 -15.37 4.36
C GLU A 229 -21.08 -16.86 4.70
N PHE A 230 -20.02 -17.53 4.26
CA PHE A 230 -19.79 -18.95 4.50
C PHE A 230 -18.34 -19.19 4.89
N ILE A 231 -18.14 -19.91 6.00
CA ILE A 231 -16.82 -20.43 6.36
C ILE A 231 -16.45 -21.52 5.35
N VAL A 232 -15.31 -21.36 4.70
CA VAL A 232 -14.77 -22.35 3.76
C VAL A 232 -14.27 -23.55 4.57
N ARG A 233 -14.63 -24.76 4.14
CA ARG A 233 -14.11 -25.99 4.75
C ARG A 233 -12.68 -26.22 4.31
N GLY A 234 -11.80 -26.47 5.27
CA GLY A 234 -10.36 -26.56 5.04
C GLY A 234 -9.68 -25.24 5.42
N GLY A 235 -8.43 -25.11 5.04
CA GLY A 235 -7.58 -23.97 5.37
C GLY A 235 -6.13 -24.31 5.04
N ILE A 236 -5.25 -23.37 5.31
CA ILE A 236 -3.80 -23.59 5.25
C ILE A 236 -3.33 -23.89 6.66
N ASP A 237 -2.54 -24.95 6.84
CA ASP A 237 -1.78 -25.23 8.06
C ASP A 237 -0.50 -25.94 7.61
N GLU A 238 0.43 -25.16 7.03
CA GLU A 238 1.60 -25.68 6.33
C GLU A 238 2.84 -24.82 6.63
N GLU A 239 4.03 -25.35 6.31
CA GLU A 239 5.25 -24.54 6.30
C GLU A 239 5.37 -23.78 4.97
N ALA A 240 5.48 -22.46 5.06
CA ALA A 240 5.75 -21.61 3.90
C ALA A 240 7.19 -21.12 3.90
N LYS A 241 7.62 -20.65 2.72
CA LYS A 241 8.83 -19.88 2.52
C LYS A 241 8.46 -18.61 1.76
N LEU A 242 9.22 -17.55 2.00
CA LEU A 242 9.12 -16.30 1.25
C LEU A 242 9.24 -16.56 -0.26
N ASP A 243 8.44 -15.85 -1.03
CA ASP A 243 8.44 -15.83 -2.50
C ASP A 243 8.09 -17.21 -3.13
N TYR A 244 7.47 -18.10 -2.35
CA TYR A 244 6.89 -19.35 -2.82
C TYR A 244 5.36 -19.26 -2.83
N TYR A 245 4.74 -19.91 -3.82
CA TYR A 245 3.29 -19.98 -3.95
C TYR A 245 2.75 -21.20 -3.21
N LEU A 246 1.80 -20.96 -2.31
CA LEU A 246 0.88 -22.00 -1.87
C LEU A 246 -0.33 -21.97 -2.80
N GLU A 247 -0.53 -23.05 -3.55
CA GLU A 247 -1.55 -23.13 -4.60
C GLU A 247 -2.72 -24.00 -4.14
N TYR A 248 -3.94 -23.45 -4.24
CA TYR A 248 -5.17 -24.10 -3.82
C TYR A 248 -6.29 -23.91 -4.83
N VAL A 249 -7.29 -24.77 -4.74
CA VAL A 249 -8.55 -24.65 -5.47
C VAL A 249 -9.68 -24.38 -4.48
N LEU A 250 -10.43 -23.31 -4.72
CA LEU A 250 -11.68 -23.00 -4.04
C LEU A 250 -12.85 -23.48 -4.88
N SER A 251 -13.57 -24.47 -4.36
CA SER A 251 -14.72 -25.10 -5.03
C SER A 251 -15.95 -25.12 -4.13
N GLY A 252 -17.11 -25.39 -4.72
CA GLY A 252 -18.37 -25.51 -3.99
C GLY A 252 -19.39 -24.44 -4.36
N SER A 253 -20.40 -24.28 -3.51
CA SER A 253 -21.52 -23.35 -3.70
C SER A 253 -22.16 -22.99 -2.36
N ALA A 254 -23.01 -21.97 -2.33
CA ALA A 254 -23.82 -21.64 -1.16
C ALA A 254 -24.69 -22.83 -0.67
N ARG A 255 -25.05 -23.76 -1.55
CA ARG A 255 -25.89 -24.93 -1.23
C ARG A 255 -25.08 -26.06 -0.60
N ASP A 256 -23.93 -26.37 -1.19
CA ASP A 256 -23.15 -27.56 -0.85
C ASP A 256 -22.01 -27.24 0.15
N GLY A 257 -21.77 -25.94 0.37
CA GLY A 257 -20.66 -25.40 1.13
C GLY A 257 -19.42 -25.24 0.25
N TYR A 258 -18.55 -24.31 0.66
CA TYR A 258 -17.27 -24.08 0.00
C TYR A 258 -16.17 -24.93 0.63
N ARG A 259 -15.19 -25.31 -0.19
CA ARG A 259 -14.02 -26.07 0.24
C ARG A 259 -12.76 -25.56 -0.44
N LEU A 260 -11.69 -25.49 0.34
CA LEU A 260 -10.34 -25.26 -0.14
C LEU A 260 -9.58 -26.60 -0.20
N THR A 261 -8.91 -26.88 -1.31
CA THR A 261 -8.06 -28.07 -1.47
C THR A 261 -6.70 -27.67 -2.06
N PRO A 262 -5.58 -28.24 -1.56
CA PRO A 262 -4.28 -28.05 -2.20
C PRO A 262 -4.33 -28.51 -3.67
N TYR A 263 -3.58 -27.83 -4.53
CA TYR A 263 -3.37 -28.26 -5.91
C TYR A 263 -2.54 -29.55 -5.99
#